data_AF-A0A2K8MH40-F1
#
_entry.id   AF-A0A2K8MH40-F1
#
_cell.length_a   1.000
_cell.length_b   1.000
_cell.length_c   1.000
_cell.angle_alpha   90.00
_cell.angle_beta   90.00
_cell.angle_gamma   90.00
#
_symmetry.space_group_name_H-M   'P 1'
#
loop_
_entity.id
_entity.type
_entity.pdbx_description
1 polymer ?
#
loop_
_entity_poly.entity_id
_entity_poly.type
_entity_poly.pdbx_seq_one_letter_code
_entity_poly.pdbx_strand_id
1 'polypeptide(L)'
;MLAWLTLATLIGAQQGERLVWPAAHGFVVGHHQETPQASIEEQVPKGETVQNWTRMITRISRGPIDPLQFAVRMAASWRQACVGAKASDPVAGPRGVDIRIDCPRNPQTGKPETMFQRTVAGGARLYILQVAFRSTPGAQQAAWARAQLDRATLCRADSKEAACR
;
A
#
# COMPACT_ATOMS: atom_id res chain seq x y z
N MET A 1 38.87 18.81 -37.60
CA MET A 1 38.79 17.63 -36.71
C MET A 1 37.63 17.86 -35.76
N LEU A 2 36.45 17.27 -36.03
CA LEU A 2 35.24 17.44 -35.23
C LEU A 2 35.11 16.24 -34.28
N ALA A 3 35.40 16.45 -32.99
CA ALA A 3 35.16 15.44 -31.96
C ALA A 3 33.74 15.60 -31.41
N TRP A 4 32.87 14.65 -31.76
CA TRP A 4 31.53 14.54 -31.20
C TRP A 4 31.62 13.81 -29.87
N LEU A 5 31.45 14.52 -28.77
CA LEU A 5 31.25 13.95 -27.44
C LEU A 5 29.81 13.44 -27.33
N THR A 6 29.60 12.14 -27.54
CA THR A 6 28.35 11.47 -27.17
C THR A 6 28.27 11.40 -25.64
N LEU A 7 27.44 12.26 -25.03
CA LEU A 7 26.98 12.02 -23.66
C LEU A 7 26.13 10.76 -23.67
N ALA A 8 26.68 9.66 -23.14
CA ALA A 8 25.89 8.51 -22.75
C ALA A 8 25.02 8.94 -21.56
N THR A 9 23.73 9.17 -21.79
CA THR A 9 22.74 9.27 -20.72
C THR A 9 22.65 7.91 -20.03
N LEU A 10 23.13 7.83 -18.79
CA LEU A 10 22.81 6.74 -17.89
C LEU A 10 21.32 6.84 -17.54
N ILE A 11 20.45 6.34 -18.42
CA ILE A 11 19.09 5.96 -18.03
C ILE A 11 19.25 4.64 -17.28
N GLY A 12 19.73 4.74 -16.04
CA GLY A 12 19.63 3.65 -15.09
C GLY A 12 18.14 3.40 -14.89
N ALA A 13 17.64 2.32 -15.47
CA ALA A 13 16.29 1.87 -15.21
C ALA A 13 16.15 1.71 -13.68
N GLN A 14 15.39 2.58 -13.03
CA GLN A 14 14.80 2.35 -11.70
C GLN A 14 13.72 1.25 -11.79
N GLN A 15 14.02 0.19 -12.53
CA GLN A 15 13.28 -1.04 -12.68
C GLN A 15 13.80 -1.97 -11.58
N GLY A 16 12.90 -2.43 -10.70
CA GLY A 16 13.20 -3.46 -9.71
C GLY A 16 13.17 -3.04 -8.25
N GLU A 17 12.70 -1.83 -7.92
CA GLU A 17 12.21 -1.58 -6.56
C GLU A 17 10.91 -2.36 -6.33
N ARG A 18 10.75 -2.95 -5.14
CA ARG A 18 9.53 -3.65 -4.74
C ARG A 18 9.25 -3.44 -3.26
N LEU A 19 7.99 -3.25 -2.91
CA LEU A 19 7.58 -3.31 -1.52
C LEU A 19 7.46 -4.77 -1.10
N VAL A 20 8.50 -5.28 -0.44
CA VAL A 20 8.47 -6.61 0.15
C VAL A 20 7.72 -6.52 1.46
N TRP A 21 6.82 -7.47 1.65
CA TRP A 21 6.14 -7.65 2.90
C TRP A 21 6.08 -9.15 3.16
N PRO A 22 6.56 -9.62 4.32
CA PRO A 22 6.56 -11.05 4.63
C PRO A 22 5.12 -11.55 4.71
N ALA A 23 4.84 -12.63 4.00
CA ALA A 23 3.52 -13.26 3.96
C ALA A 23 2.89 -13.30 5.37
N ALA A 24 1.67 -12.77 5.51
CA ALA A 24 0.95 -12.94 6.76
C ALA A 24 0.54 -14.40 6.90
N HIS A 25 0.90 -15.00 8.03
CA HIS A 25 0.45 -16.34 8.35
C HIS A 25 -1.09 -16.44 8.26
N GLY A 26 -1.56 -17.44 7.53
CA GLY A 26 -2.99 -17.69 7.33
C GLY A 26 -3.65 -16.82 6.26
N PHE A 27 -2.89 -16.08 5.45
CA PHE A 27 -3.40 -15.38 4.26
C PHE A 27 -2.98 -16.10 2.97
N VAL A 28 -3.78 -15.91 1.93
CA VAL A 28 -3.53 -16.36 0.55
C VAL A 28 -3.77 -15.21 -0.41
N VAL A 29 -3.07 -15.20 -1.56
CA VAL A 29 -3.33 -14.23 -2.63
C VAL A 29 -4.68 -14.57 -3.27
N GLY A 30 -5.63 -13.63 -3.21
CA GLY A 30 -6.95 -13.76 -3.82
C GLY A 30 -7.08 -12.99 -5.15
N HIS A 31 -6.25 -11.97 -5.35
CA HIS A 31 -6.16 -11.22 -6.59
C HIS A 31 -4.74 -10.70 -6.82
N HIS A 32 -4.29 -10.72 -8.07
CA HIS A 32 -3.05 -10.10 -8.50
C HIS A 32 -3.23 -9.57 -9.92
N GLN A 33 -2.82 -8.32 -10.14
CA GLN A 33 -2.77 -7.70 -11.45
C GLN A 33 -1.52 -6.82 -11.54
N GLU A 34 -0.82 -6.91 -12.67
CA GLU A 34 0.37 -6.14 -12.93
C GLU A 34 0.36 -5.60 -14.36
N THR A 35 0.72 -4.33 -14.49
CA THR A 35 0.93 -3.60 -15.73
C THR A 35 2.23 -2.81 -15.61
N PRO A 36 2.83 -2.31 -16.70
CA PRO A 36 4.02 -1.46 -16.60
C PRO A 36 3.82 -0.22 -15.71
N GLN A 37 2.58 0.30 -15.63
CA GLN A 37 2.25 1.52 -14.90
C GLN A 37 1.88 1.27 -13.43
N ALA A 38 1.28 0.11 -13.12
CA ALA A 38 0.75 -0.19 -11.79
C ALA A 38 0.69 -1.69 -11.51
N SER A 39 0.85 -2.07 -10.24
CA SER A 39 0.54 -3.41 -9.75
C SER A 39 -0.38 -3.34 -8.53
N ILE A 40 -1.21 -4.36 -8.38
CA ILE A 40 -2.04 -4.59 -7.20
C ILE A 40 -1.99 -6.08 -6.84
N GLU A 41 -1.81 -6.37 -5.56
CA GLU A 41 -1.96 -7.71 -5.00
C GLU A 41 -2.81 -7.63 -3.75
N GLU A 42 -3.84 -8.47 -3.67
CA GLU A 42 -4.76 -8.54 -2.54
C GLU A 42 -4.68 -9.92 -1.90
N GLN A 43 -4.48 -9.92 -0.59
CA GLN A 43 -4.44 -11.13 0.21
C GLN A 43 -5.59 -11.16 1.21
N VAL A 44 -6.19 -12.33 1.34
CA VAL A 44 -7.33 -12.59 2.24
C VAL A 44 -7.03 -13.82 3.11
N PRO A 45 -7.67 -13.97 4.27
CA PRO A 45 -7.59 -15.18 5.07
C PRO A 45 -7.85 -16.45 4.24
N LYS A 46 -7.14 -17.54 4.57
CA LYS A 46 -7.36 -18.84 3.93
C LYS A 46 -8.82 -19.26 4.10
N GLY A 47 -9.49 -19.56 2.98
CA GLY A 47 -10.92 -19.90 2.92
C GLY A 47 -11.84 -18.73 2.60
N GLU A 48 -11.32 -17.51 2.50
CA GLU A 48 -12.05 -16.31 2.06
C GLU A 48 -11.75 -15.96 0.60
N THR A 49 -12.49 -15.01 0.04
CA THR A 49 -12.30 -14.47 -1.33
C THR A 49 -12.23 -12.95 -1.30
N VAL A 50 -11.72 -12.31 -2.36
CA VAL A 50 -11.70 -10.84 -2.45
C VAL A 50 -13.10 -10.22 -2.52
N GLN A 51 -14.12 -11.01 -2.87
CA GLN A 51 -15.53 -10.61 -2.81
C GLN A 51 -16.10 -10.78 -1.39
N ASN A 52 -15.70 -11.82 -0.67
CA ASN A 52 -16.17 -12.16 0.67
C ASN A 52 -15.00 -12.37 1.64
N TRP A 53 -14.51 -11.27 2.21
CA TRP A 53 -13.41 -11.25 3.18
C TRP A 53 -13.81 -10.55 4.48
N THR A 54 -13.12 -10.90 5.56
CA THR A 54 -13.24 -10.26 6.88
C THR A 54 -12.11 -9.26 7.11
N ARG A 55 -10.90 -9.60 6.65
CA ARG A 55 -9.72 -8.72 6.62
C ARG A 55 -8.95 -8.90 5.32
N MET A 56 -8.31 -7.84 4.85
CA MET A 56 -7.57 -7.85 3.59
C MET A 56 -6.25 -7.09 3.74
N ILE A 57 -5.22 -7.56 3.06
CA ILE A 57 -3.95 -6.85 2.93
C ILE A 57 -3.71 -6.59 1.46
N THR A 58 -3.58 -5.32 1.10
CA THR A 58 -3.45 -4.90 -0.29
C THR A 58 -2.13 -4.18 -0.50
N ARG A 59 -1.38 -4.63 -1.51
CA ARG A 59 -0.14 -3.99 -1.96
C ARG A 59 -0.41 -3.34 -3.30
N ILE A 60 -0.01 -2.08 -3.43
CA ILE A 60 -0.15 -1.35 -4.68
C ILE A 60 1.20 -0.71 -5.00
N SER A 61 1.61 -0.79 -6.26
CA SER A 61 2.65 0.09 -6.80
C SER A 61 2.09 0.87 -7.98
N ARG A 62 2.49 2.12 -8.15
CA ARG A 62 2.07 2.96 -9.28
C ARG A 62 3.12 4.01 -9.61
N GLY A 63 2.89 4.77 -10.68
CA GLY A 63 3.70 5.94 -11.02
C GLY A 63 3.89 6.92 -9.84
N PRO A 64 4.93 7.77 -9.89
CA PRO A 64 5.37 8.55 -8.75
C PRO A 64 4.34 9.62 -8.37
N ILE A 65 4.05 9.71 -7.07
CA ILE A 65 3.22 10.76 -6.44
C ILE A 65 3.84 10.99 -5.05
N ASP A 66 3.82 12.24 -4.57
CA ASP A 66 4.23 12.53 -3.20
C ASP A 66 3.38 11.74 -2.18
N PRO A 67 4.00 11.00 -1.22
CA PRO A 67 3.26 10.16 -0.28
C PRO A 67 2.27 10.93 0.59
N LEU A 68 2.62 12.14 1.04
CA LEU A 68 1.75 12.95 1.88
C LEU A 68 0.55 13.44 1.07
N GLN A 69 0.80 13.97 -0.11
CA GLN A 69 -0.25 14.38 -1.05
C GLN A 69 -1.20 13.22 -1.37
N PHE A 70 -0.66 12.01 -1.62
CA PHE A 70 -1.48 10.84 -1.88
C PHE A 70 -2.37 10.49 -0.67
N ALA A 71 -1.79 10.47 0.53
CA ALA A 71 -2.53 10.17 1.76
C ALA A 71 -3.65 11.18 2.03
N VAL A 72 -3.39 12.48 1.83
CA VAL A 72 -4.42 13.54 1.93
C VAL A 72 -5.56 13.31 0.94
N ARG A 73 -5.23 13.04 -0.33
CA ARG A 73 -6.23 12.80 -1.39
C ARG A 73 -7.05 11.53 -1.11
N MET A 74 -6.42 10.48 -0.60
CA MET A 74 -7.10 9.24 -0.20
C MET A 74 -8.10 9.50 0.92
N ALA A 75 -7.69 10.19 1.99
CA ALA A 75 -8.58 10.56 3.09
C ALA A 75 -9.76 11.40 2.62
N ALA A 76 -9.53 12.39 1.74
CA ALA A 76 -10.58 13.21 1.16
C ALA A 76 -11.57 12.38 0.31
N SER A 77 -11.07 11.49 -0.54
CA SER A 77 -11.90 10.62 -1.38
C SER A 77 -12.82 9.73 -0.54
N TRP A 78 -12.32 9.15 0.56
CA TRP A 78 -13.16 8.35 1.46
C TRP A 78 -14.22 9.17 2.20
N ARG A 79 -13.90 10.41 2.62
CA ARG A 79 -14.89 11.31 3.24
C ARG A 79 -16.02 11.67 2.27
N GLN A 80 -15.73 11.74 0.97
CA GLN A 80 -16.74 11.97 -0.06
C GLN A 80 -17.57 10.71 -0.36
N ALA A 81 -16.92 9.54 -0.43
CA ALA A 81 -17.56 8.30 -0.84
C ALA A 81 -18.38 7.61 0.27
N CYS A 82 -18.03 7.83 1.54
CA CYS A 82 -18.67 7.18 2.67
C CYS A 82 -19.24 8.19 3.68
N VAL A 83 -20.57 8.23 3.78
CA VAL A 83 -21.28 9.11 4.72
C VAL A 83 -20.85 8.79 6.15
N GLY A 84 -20.42 9.81 6.88
CA GLY A 84 -19.93 9.67 8.25
C GLY A 84 -18.52 9.08 8.38
N ALA A 85 -17.78 8.95 7.28
CA ALA A 85 -16.40 8.49 7.35
C ALA A 85 -15.51 9.44 8.17
N LYS A 86 -14.63 8.85 8.97
CA LYS A 86 -13.59 9.54 9.70
C LYS A 86 -12.25 9.12 9.10
N ALA A 87 -11.39 10.08 8.83
CA ALA A 87 -10.00 9.78 8.48
C ALA A 87 -9.10 10.58 9.41
N SER A 88 -8.03 9.95 9.87
CA SER A 88 -6.98 10.62 10.63
C SER A 88 -6.26 11.63 9.75
N ASP A 89 -5.58 12.58 10.38
CA ASP A 89 -4.56 13.34 9.66
C ASP A 89 -3.43 12.40 9.23
N PRO A 90 -2.81 12.63 8.07
CA PRO A 90 -1.63 11.89 7.66
C PRO A 90 -0.46 12.12 8.61
N VAL A 91 0.18 11.04 9.03
CA VAL A 91 1.33 11.07 9.93
C VAL A 91 2.57 10.65 9.14
N ALA A 92 3.47 11.59 8.89
CA ALA A 92 4.76 11.29 8.26
C ALA A 92 5.71 10.63 9.27
N GLY A 93 6.43 9.63 8.83
CA GLY A 93 7.47 8.96 9.58
C GLY A 93 8.59 8.45 8.66
N PRO A 94 9.67 7.88 9.24
CA PRO A 94 10.85 7.47 8.48
C PRO A 94 10.57 6.36 7.44
N ARG A 95 9.47 5.61 7.62
CA ARG A 95 9.05 4.52 6.71
C ARG A 95 7.96 4.91 5.72
N GLY A 96 7.48 6.15 5.75
CA GLY A 96 6.37 6.60 4.90
C GLY A 96 5.33 7.42 5.65
N VAL A 97 4.19 7.62 5.00
CA VAL A 97 3.05 8.38 5.53
C VAL A 97 1.90 7.44 5.85
N ASP A 98 1.45 7.47 7.10
CA ASP A 98 0.38 6.64 7.60
C ASP A 98 -0.94 7.40 7.70
N ILE A 99 -2.04 6.74 7.35
CA ILE A 99 -3.41 7.20 7.62
C ILE A 99 -4.27 6.04 8.12
N ARG A 100 -5.29 6.37 8.91
CA ARG A 100 -6.42 5.49 9.23
C ARG A 100 -7.69 6.09 8.68
N ILE A 101 -8.54 5.25 8.11
CA ILE A 101 -9.87 5.60 7.63
C ILE A 101 -10.88 4.64 8.24
N ASP A 102 -11.95 5.18 8.81
CA ASP A 102 -13.09 4.45 9.34
C ASP A 102 -14.34 4.88 8.57
N CYS A 103 -14.95 3.96 7.85
CA CYS A 103 -16.20 4.13 7.13
C CYS A 103 -17.29 3.35 7.87
N PRO A 104 -18.30 4.01 8.50
CA PRO A 104 -19.32 3.31 9.27
C PRO A 104 -20.25 2.46 8.38
N ARG A 105 -20.38 2.81 7.10
CA ARG A 105 -21.19 2.08 6.12
C ARG A 105 -20.61 2.23 4.72
N ASN A 106 -19.80 1.26 4.29
CA ASN A 106 -19.25 1.23 2.94
C ASN A 106 -20.40 1.12 1.92
N PRO A 107 -20.48 1.98 0.89
CA PRO A 107 -21.57 1.98 -0.07
C PRO A 107 -21.66 0.69 -0.91
N GLN A 108 -20.55 -0.01 -1.11
CA GLN A 108 -20.51 -1.26 -1.89
C GLN A 108 -21.02 -2.47 -1.09
N THR A 109 -20.79 -2.51 0.22
CA THR A 109 -21.07 -3.69 1.04
C THR A 109 -22.19 -3.47 2.06
N GLY A 110 -22.54 -2.22 2.35
CA GLY A 110 -23.46 -1.84 3.41
C GLY A 110 -22.94 -2.09 4.84
N LYS A 111 -21.67 -2.48 4.99
CA LYS A 111 -21.05 -2.84 6.29
C LYS A 111 -20.01 -1.80 6.71
N PRO A 112 -19.65 -1.72 8.01
CA PRO A 112 -18.51 -0.92 8.43
C PRO A 112 -17.21 -1.41 7.78
N GLU A 113 -16.31 -0.50 7.48
CA GLU A 113 -14.97 -0.80 6.97
C GLU A 113 -13.93 0.14 7.57
N THR A 114 -12.83 -0.43 8.07
CA THR A 114 -11.68 0.33 8.56
C THR A 114 -10.45 -0.05 7.75
N MET A 115 -9.71 0.95 7.29
CA MET A 115 -8.44 0.80 6.57
C MET A 115 -7.31 1.50 7.32
N PHE A 116 -6.19 0.80 7.48
CA PHE A 116 -4.90 1.35 7.84
C PHE A 116 -4.02 1.34 6.60
N GLN A 117 -3.38 2.45 6.28
CA GLN A 117 -2.56 2.56 5.08
C GLN A 117 -1.21 3.17 5.43
N ARG A 118 -0.14 2.61 4.84
CA ARG A 118 1.17 3.24 4.73
C ARG A 118 1.49 3.52 3.27
N THR A 119 1.94 4.74 3.00
CA THR A 119 2.36 5.19 1.67
C THR A 119 3.86 5.49 1.69
N VAL A 120 4.61 4.88 0.78
CA VAL A 120 6.07 4.91 0.77
C VAL A 120 6.56 5.45 -0.58
N ALA A 121 7.37 6.50 -0.53
CA ALA A 121 8.07 6.99 -1.72
C ALA A 121 9.12 5.97 -2.14
N GLY A 122 9.09 5.57 -3.40
CA GLY A 122 10.22 4.95 -4.09
C GLY A 122 10.92 5.93 -5.00
N GLY A 123 11.94 5.43 -5.69
CA GLY A 123 12.73 6.23 -6.62
C GLY A 123 11.93 6.65 -7.86
N ALA A 124 11.17 5.74 -8.46
CA ALA A 124 10.36 5.99 -9.66
C ALA A 124 8.88 5.64 -9.50
N ARG A 125 8.48 5.18 -8.31
CA ARG A 125 7.14 4.66 -8.02
C ARG A 125 6.67 5.09 -6.65
N LEU A 126 5.36 5.11 -6.47
CA LEU A 126 4.73 5.15 -5.15
C LEU A 126 4.33 3.73 -4.76
N TYR A 127 4.62 3.34 -3.52
CA TYR A 127 4.19 2.07 -2.95
C TYR A 127 3.18 2.30 -1.83
N ILE A 128 2.16 1.45 -1.78
CA ILE A 128 1.08 1.56 -0.80
C ILE A 128 0.87 0.17 -0.21
N LEU A 129 0.82 0.10 1.12
CA LEU A 129 0.35 -1.07 1.84
C LEU A 129 -0.92 -0.69 2.61
N GLN A 130 -1.97 -1.46 2.42
CA GLN A 130 -3.24 -1.32 3.13
C GLN A 130 -3.53 -2.57 3.93
N VAL A 131 -4.11 -2.38 5.11
CA VAL A 131 -4.71 -3.43 5.93
C VAL A 131 -6.12 -2.99 6.25
N ALA A 132 -7.10 -3.73 5.76
CA ALA A 132 -8.51 -3.39 5.89
C ALA A 132 -9.29 -4.45 6.66
N PHE A 133 -10.37 -4.04 7.32
CA PHE A 133 -11.35 -4.89 8.00
C PHE A 133 -12.75 -4.53 7.53
N ARG A 134 -13.60 -5.52 7.20
CA ARG A 134 -15.05 -5.30 7.00
C ARG A 134 -15.82 -5.25 8.33
N SER A 135 -15.28 -4.48 9.27
CA SER A 135 -15.81 -4.26 10.60
C SER A 135 -15.05 -3.11 11.26
N THR A 136 -15.56 -2.59 12.38
CA THR A 136 -14.77 -1.73 13.27
C THR A 136 -13.82 -2.58 14.11
N PRO A 137 -12.48 -2.47 13.94
CA PRO A 137 -11.54 -3.32 14.66
C PRO A 137 -11.40 -2.89 16.12
N GLY A 138 -11.28 -3.88 17.02
CA GLY A 138 -10.88 -3.66 18.41
C GLY A 138 -9.39 -3.26 18.53
N ALA A 139 -8.95 -2.93 19.74
CA ALA A 139 -7.58 -2.46 20.00
C ALA A 139 -6.49 -3.44 19.51
N GLN A 140 -6.67 -4.73 19.76
CA GLN A 140 -5.72 -5.77 19.35
C GLN A 140 -5.62 -5.89 17.82
N GLN A 141 -6.76 -5.83 17.12
CA GLN A 141 -6.79 -5.87 15.65
C GLN A 141 -6.14 -4.62 15.04
N ALA A 142 -6.40 -3.44 15.62
CA ALA A 142 -5.75 -2.20 15.20
C ALA A 142 -4.23 -2.24 15.41
N ALA A 143 -3.77 -2.78 16.55
CA ALA A 143 -2.34 -2.97 16.82
C ALA A 143 -1.71 -3.96 15.81
N TRP A 144 -2.38 -5.08 15.55
CA TRP A 144 -1.94 -6.04 14.53
C TRP A 144 -1.85 -5.40 13.14
N ALA A 145 -2.82 -4.58 12.75
CA ALA A 145 -2.80 -3.91 11.44
C ALA A 145 -1.60 -2.96 11.29
N ARG A 146 -1.31 -2.14 12.31
CA ARG A 146 -0.10 -1.30 12.32
C ARG A 146 1.18 -2.12 12.28
N ALA A 147 1.23 -3.22 13.02
CA ALA A 147 2.36 -4.14 12.97
C ALA A 147 2.54 -4.76 11.57
N GLN A 148 1.47 -5.02 10.82
CA GLN A 148 1.59 -5.46 9.43
C GLN A 148 2.18 -4.36 8.53
N LEU A 149 1.76 -3.10 8.69
CA LEU A 149 2.36 -1.97 7.96
C LEU A 149 3.87 -1.84 8.24
N ASP A 150 4.27 -2.15 9.47
CA ASP A 150 5.64 -2.07 9.96
C ASP A 150 6.57 -3.17 9.44
N ARG A 151 6.00 -4.29 8.98
CA ARG A 151 6.75 -5.40 8.39
C ARG A 151 7.11 -5.17 6.93
N ALA A 152 6.57 -4.13 6.29
CA ALA A 152 6.88 -3.83 4.90
C ALA A 152 8.22 -3.10 4.78
N THR A 153 9.03 -3.56 3.83
CA THR A 153 10.33 -3.02 3.49
C THR A 153 10.35 -2.68 2.01
N LEU A 154 10.72 -1.45 1.67
CA LEU A 154 11.00 -1.10 0.29
C LEU A 154 12.40 -1.62 -0.07
N CYS A 155 12.43 -2.59 -0.98
CA CYS A 155 13.65 -3.23 -1.42
C CYS A 155 14.04 -2.74 -2.80
N ARG A 156 15.32 -2.43 -2.99
CA ARG A 156 15.93 -2.24 -4.31
C ARG A 156 16.23 -3.59 -4.96
N ALA A 157 16.34 -3.61 -6.28
CA ALA A 157 16.60 -4.81 -7.06
C ALA A 157 17.89 -5.54 -6.65
N ASP A 158 18.90 -4.78 -6.23
CA ASP A 158 20.23 -5.23 -5.82
C ASP A 158 20.37 -5.40 -4.31
N SER A 159 19.30 -5.24 -3.54
CA SER A 159 19.36 -5.34 -2.08
C SER A 159 19.73 -6.75 -1.63
N LYS A 160 20.78 -6.85 -0.82
CA LYS A 160 21.23 -8.09 -0.19
C LYS A 160 20.65 -8.28 1.22
N GLU A 161 19.78 -7.39 1.68
CA GLU A 161 19.15 -7.53 2.99
C GLU A 161 18.31 -8.80 3.06
N ALA A 162 18.33 -9.49 4.20
CA ALA A 162 17.56 -10.72 4.37
C ALA A 162 16.05 -10.51 4.14
N ALA A 163 15.52 -9.33 4.48
CA ALA A 163 14.13 -8.96 4.22
C ALA A 163 13.81 -8.72 2.73
N CYS A 164 14.84 -8.57 1.89
CA CYS A 164 14.73 -8.27 0.46
C CYS A 164 15.10 -9.43 -0.46
N ARG A 165 15.60 -10.54 0.10
CA ARG A 165 15.97 -11.77 -0.62
C ARG A 165 14.81 -12.75 -0.67
#